data_AF-A0A1L5KG61-F1
#
_entry.id   AF-A0A1L5KG61-F1
#
_cell.length_a   1.000
_cell.length_b   1.000
_cell.length_c   1.000
_cell.angle_alpha   90.00
_cell.angle_beta   90.00
_cell.angle_gamma   90.00
#
_symmetry.space_group_name_H-M   'P 1'
#
loop_
_entity.id
_entity.type
_entity.pdbx_description
1 polymer ?
#
loop_
_entity_poly.entity_id
_entity_poly.type
_entity_poly.pdbx_seq_one_letter_code
_entity_poly.pdbx_strand_id
1 'polypeptide(L)'
;MNKKLLPVVALILSASATSAYAVNGKVNFTGEIIQSTCTVTSTDQNKDVFIGKYPTTAFNAVGDVTASKAFTINLEKCEAGDYSLRFDGATVAGNPNLLSVDNAKGVGIEILTNDEKIV
;
A
#
# COMPACT_ATOMS: atom_id res chain seq x y z
N MET A 1 -38.27 -97.48 -11.91
CA MET A 1 -39.18 -96.44 -11.35
C MET A 1 -38.28 -95.43 -10.65
N ASN A 2 -38.10 -94.15 -10.99
CA ASN A 2 -38.73 -93.16 -11.87
C ASN A 2 -37.63 -92.11 -12.20
N LYS A 3 -37.42 -91.71 -13.47
CA LYS A 3 -37.73 -90.37 -14.05
C LYS A 3 -37.39 -89.20 -13.09
N LYS A 4 -36.53 -88.23 -13.38
CA LYS A 4 -36.63 -87.16 -14.41
C LYS A 4 -35.27 -86.40 -14.48
N LEU A 5 -34.67 -86.20 -15.66
CA LEU A 5 -34.66 -84.99 -16.51
C LEU A 5 -33.93 -83.74 -15.95
N LEU A 6 -32.87 -83.36 -16.69
CA LEU A 6 -32.02 -82.14 -16.81
C LEU A 6 -32.66 -80.76 -16.46
N PRO A 7 -31.91 -79.61 -16.52
CA PRO A 7 -30.50 -79.30 -16.17
C PRO A 7 -30.40 -78.05 -15.26
N VAL A 8 -29.39 -77.96 -14.37
CA VAL A 8 -29.17 -76.72 -13.60
C VAL A 8 -28.36 -75.73 -14.44
N VAL A 9 -29.03 -74.63 -14.74
CA VAL A 9 -28.62 -73.42 -15.45
C VAL A 9 -27.19 -72.97 -15.08
N ALA A 10 -26.32 -72.88 -16.08
CA ALA A 10 -25.04 -72.18 -16.01
C ALA A 10 -25.31 -70.67 -15.95
N LEU A 11 -25.30 -70.10 -14.73
CA LEU A 11 -25.40 -68.67 -14.52
C LEU A 11 -23.98 -68.09 -14.47
N ILE A 12 -23.44 -67.76 -15.64
CA ILE A 12 -22.23 -66.95 -15.79
C ILE A 12 -22.60 -65.52 -15.37
N LEU A 13 -22.39 -65.15 -14.11
CA LEU A 13 -22.30 -63.73 -13.73
C LEU A 13 -20.88 -63.25 -13.99
N SER A 14 -20.65 -62.88 -15.24
CA SER A 14 -19.51 -62.06 -15.64
C SER A 14 -19.49 -60.76 -14.84
N ALA A 15 -18.34 -60.51 -14.23
CA ALA A 15 -18.01 -59.32 -13.46
C ALA A 15 -18.37 -58.02 -14.20
N SER A 16 -19.30 -57.25 -13.66
CA SER A 16 -19.35 -55.81 -13.91
C SER A 16 -18.61 -55.11 -12.77
N ALA A 17 -17.28 -55.15 -12.80
CA ALA A 17 -16.49 -54.19 -12.06
C ALA A 17 -16.73 -52.84 -12.74
N THR A 18 -17.66 -52.05 -12.21
CA THR A 18 -17.83 -50.66 -12.62
C THR A 18 -16.55 -49.93 -12.23
N SER A 19 -15.69 -49.66 -13.21
CA SER A 19 -14.59 -48.71 -13.05
C SER A 19 -15.19 -47.38 -12.60
N ALA A 20 -14.95 -47.02 -11.33
CA ALA A 20 -15.21 -45.68 -10.87
C ALA A 20 -14.24 -44.74 -11.60
N TYR A 21 -14.67 -44.16 -12.71
CA TYR A 21 -13.94 -43.10 -13.39
C TYR A 21 -14.03 -41.84 -12.53
N ALA A 22 -13.12 -41.70 -11.57
CA ALA A 22 -12.92 -40.43 -10.89
C ALA A 22 -12.31 -39.45 -11.91
N VAL A 23 -13.16 -38.64 -12.55
CA VAL A 23 -12.71 -37.44 -13.26
C VAL A 23 -12.26 -36.45 -12.19
N ASN A 24 -10.94 -36.36 -12.00
CA ASN A 24 -10.37 -35.33 -11.14
C ASN A 24 -10.67 -33.96 -11.74
N GLY A 25 -11.34 -33.10 -10.98
CA GLY A 25 -11.59 -31.71 -11.37
C GLY A 25 -10.29 -30.90 -11.35
N LYS A 26 -10.14 -29.99 -12.32
CA LYS A 26 -9.00 -29.06 -12.38
C LYS A 26 -9.40 -27.72 -11.77
N VAL A 27 -8.75 -27.34 -10.66
CA VAL A 27 -8.86 -25.99 -10.10
C VAL A 27 -7.63 -25.19 -10.56
N ASN A 28 -7.86 -24.06 -11.22
CA ASN A 28 -6.78 -23.14 -11.60
C ASN A 28 -6.87 -21.91 -10.70
N PHE A 29 -5.80 -21.62 -9.98
CA PHE A 29 -5.65 -20.37 -9.23
C PHE A 29 -4.74 -19.45 -10.03
N THR A 30 -5.25 -18.25 -10.32
CA THR A 30 -4.52 -17.18 -11.00
C THR A 30 -4.50 -15.96 -10.09
N GLY A 31 -3.34 -15.35 -9.94
CA GLY A 31 -3.16 -14.13 -9.16
C GLY A 31 -1.79 -13.53 -9.42
N GLU A 32 -1.63 -12.26 -9.06
CA GLU A 32 -0.40 -11.50 -9.17
C GLU A 32 -0.03 -10.96 -7.78
N ILE A 33 1.24 -11.09 -7.40
CA ILE A 33 1.78 -10.49 -6.17
C ILE A 33 2.57 -9.25 -6.59
N ILE A 34 1.98 -8.08 -6.40
CA ILE A 34 2.64 -6.79 -6.61
C ILE A 34 3.16 -6.23 -5.30
N GLN A 35 4.31 -5.56 -5.34
CA GLN A 35 4.75 -4.71 -4.25
C GLN A 35 4.10 -3.34 -4.48
N SER A 36 3.14 -2.92 -3.65
CA SER A 36 2.59 -1.57 -3.74
C SER A 36 3.69 -0.57 -3.37
N THR A 37 4.38 -0.04 -4.37
CA THR A 37 5.46 0.93 -4.19
C THR A 37 5.31 2.07 -5.18
N CYS A 38 5.07 3.27 -4.67
CA CYS A 38 5.42 4.48 -5.41
C CYS A 38 6.92 4.75 -5.25
N THR A 39 7.56 5.27 -6.30
CA THR A 39 8.94 5.78 -6.22
C THR A 39 8.94 7.29 -6.32
N VAL A 40 9.67 7.99 -5.46
CA VAL A 40 9.91 9.44 -5.64
C VAL A 40 10.80 9.65 -6.85
N THR A 41 10.39 10.54 -7.76
CA THR A 41 11.17 10.82 -8.97
C THR A 41 12.58 11.30 -8.63
N SER A 42 13.55 11.02 -9.49
CA SER A 42 14.96 11.38 -9.22
C SER A 42 15.18 12.86 -8.96
N THR A 43 14.38 13.74 -9.58
CA THR A 43 14.42 15.19 -9.38
C THR A 43 13.93 15.62 -8.00
N ASP A 44 13.12 14.82 -7.33
CA ASP A 44 12.52 15.12 -6.03
C ASP A 44 13.13 14.31 -4.87
N GLN A 45 14.05 13.38 -5.16
CA GLN A 45 14.78 12.65 -4.10
C GLN A 45 15.61 13.58 -3.22
N ASN A 46 16.20 14.62 -3.82
CA ASN A 46 16.87 15.69 -3.10
C ASN A 46 16.28 17.01 -3.60
N LYS A 47 15.50 17.67 -2.75
CA LYS A 47 14.75 18.87 -3.14
C LYS A 47 15.02 20.01 -2.17
N ASP A 48 15.57 21.10 -2.70
CA ASP A 48 15.70 22.35 -1.96
C ASP A 48 14.45 23.21 -2.18
N VAL A 49 13.72 23.49 -1.10
CA VAL A 49 12.54 24.36 -1.14
C VAL A 49 12.92 25.74 -0.60
N PHE A 50 13.05 26.72 -1.47
CA PHE A 50 13.22 28.10 -1.05
C PHE A 50 11.91 28.67 -0.53
N ILE A 51 11.78 28.73 0.80
CA ILE A 51 10.58 29.26 1.47
C ILE A 51 10.48 30.78 1.43
N GLY A 52 11.59 31.49 1.21
CA GLY A 52 11.62 32.95 1.17
C GLY A 52 12.61 33.56 2.15
N LYS A 53 12.55 34.90 2.26
CA LYS A 53 13.27 35.68 3.28
C LYS A 53 12.25 36.58 3.94
N TYR A 54 12.09 36.43 5.25
CA TYR A 54 11.09 37.16 6.01
C TYR A 54 11.77 38.06 7.05
N PRO A 55 11.28 39.31 7.23
CA PRO A 55 11.77 40.16 8.30
C PRO A 55 11.35 39.57 9.66
N THR A 56 12.16 39.77 10.69
CA THR A 56 11.83 39.30 12.05
C THR A 56 10.55 39.92 12.58
N THR A 57 10.17 41.11 12.10
CA THR A 57 8.89 41.78 12.41
C THR A 57 7.67 41.06 11.88
N ALA A 58 7.83 39.99 11.09
CA ALA A 58 6.73 39.10 10.73
C ALA A 58 6.34 38.14 11.87
N PHE A 59 7.16 38.04 12.93
CA PHE A 59 6.97 37.12 14.06
C PHE A 59 7.00 37.90 15.38
N ASN A 60 5.90 38.59 15.70
CA ASN A 60 5.77 39.41 16.91
C ASN A 60 5.21 38.61 18.09
N ALA A 61 4.47 37.54 17.82
CA ALA A 61 3.86 36.67 18.82
C ALA A 61 4.04 35.18 18.47
N VAL A 62 3.93 34.34 19.50
CA VAL A 62 3.89 32.88 19.30
C VAL A 62 2.65 32.53 18.48
N GLY A 63 2.85 31.74 17.42
CA GLY A 63 1.80 31.35 16.50
C GLY A 63 1.70 32.24 15.25
N ASP A 64 2.50 33.30 15.14
CA ASP A 64 2.61 34.05 13.89
C ASP A 64 3.18 33.15 12.78
N VAL A 65 2.52 33.16 11.63
CA VAL A 65 2.89 32.37 10.45
C VAL A 65 3.13 33.26 9.23
N THR A 66 4.07 32.85 8.39
CA THR A 66 4.29 33.47 7.08
C THR A 66 3.35 32.89 6.04
N ALA A 67 3.28 33.53 4.87
CA ALA A 67 2.58 32.95 3.72
C ALA A 67 3.19 31.59 3.34
N SER A 68 2.32 30.60 3.11
CA SER A 68 2.70 29.25 2.71
C SER A 68 3.45 29.22 1.37
N LYS A 69 4.50 28.40 1.30
CA LYS A 69 5.21 28.13 0.05
C LYS A 69 4.93 26.73 -0.44
N ALA A 70 4.17 26.63 -1.53
CA ALA A 70 3.87 25.35 -2.16
C ALA A 70 5.14 24.70 -2.74
N PHE A 71 5.25 23.39 -2.53
CA PHE A 71 6.17 22.51 -3.23
C PHE A 71 5.45 21.20 -3.55
N THR A 72 5.99 20.42 -4.47
CA THR A 72 5.43 19.14 -4.89
C THR A 72 6.47 18.04 -4.76
N ILE A 73 6.02 16.84 -4.43
CA ILE A 73 6.80 15.60 -4.47
C ILE A 73 6.13 14.72 -5.52
N ASN A 74 6.82 14.50 -6.63
CA ASN A 74 6.32 13.68 -7.72
C ASN A 74 6.64 12.21 -7.44
N LEU A 75 5.62 11.38 -7.62
CA LEU A 75 5.72 9.93 -7.51
C LEU A 75 5.53 9.31 -8.88
N GLU A 76 6.29 8.27 -9.18
CA GLU A 76 6.16 7.46 -10.39
C GLU A 76 5.97 5.98 -10.06
N LYS A 77 5.42 5.24 -11.03
CA LYS A 77 5.19 3.79 -10.95
C LYS A 77 4.30 3.39 -9.77
N CYS A 78 3.31 4.23 -9.45
CA CYS A 78 2.32 3.97 -8.41
C CYS A 78 1.22 3.03 -8.91
N GLU A 79 0.86 2.08 -8.06
CA GLU A 79 -0.34 1.26 -8.22
C GLU A 79 -1.57 2.02 -7.69
N ALA A 80 -2.77 1.49 -7.92
CA ALA A 80 -3.97 2.09 -7.33
C ALA A 80 -4.00 1.88 -5.80
N GLY A 81 -4.15 2.97 -5.04
CA GLY A 81 -4.24 2.93 -3.59
C GLY A 81 -4.12 4.30 -2.94
N ASP A 82 -4.21 4.32 -1.61
CA ASP A 82 -4.00 5.50 -0.79
C ASP A 82 -2.54 5.59 -0.34
N TYR A 83 -1.94 6.76 -0.53
CA TYR A 83 -0.55 7.02 -0.16
C TYR A 83 -0.48 8.19 0.82
N SER A 84 0.35 8.04 1.85
CA SER A 84 0.67 9.10 2.80
C SER A 84 2.16 9.41 2.77
N LEU A 85 2.51 10.68 2.95
CA LEU A 85 3.89 11.12 3.15
C LEU A 85 4.10 11.44 4.62
N ARG A 86 5.29 11.10 5.12
CA ARG A 86 5.77 11.49 6.45
C ARG A 86 7.04 12.29 6.27
N PHE A 87 7.13 13.40 6.99
CA PHE A 87 8.35 14.20 7.07
C PHE A 87 9.00 13.96 8.43
N ASP A 88 10.29 13.62 8.40
CA ASP A 88 11.08 13.38 9.59
C ASP A 88 12.23 14.39 9.67
N GLY A 89 12.55 14.83 10.88
CA GLY A 89 13.63 15.77 11.14
C GLY A 89 13.73 16.13 12.62
N ALA A 90 14.75 16.91 12.97
CA ALA A 90 14.83 17.52 14.30
C ALA A 90 13.69 18.53 14.47
N THR A 91 13.08 18.56 15.66
CA THR A 91 11.92 19.38 15.96
C THR A 91 12.23 20.43 17.00
N VAL A 92 11.42 21.49 17.03
CA VAL A 92 11.49 22.52 18.06
C VAL A 92 11.08 21.91 19.41
N ALA A 93 11.88 22.12 20.46
CA ALA A 93 11.59 21.62 21.79
C ALA A 93 10.19 22.07 22.27
N GLY A 94 9.37 21.11 22.72
CA GLY A 94 7.99 21.35 23.13
C GLY A 94 6.98 21.53 21.99
N ASN A 95 7.42 21.54 20.72
CA ASN A 95 6.58 21.74 19.54
C ASN A 95 6.92 20.69 18.45
N PRO A 96 6.46 19.43 18.60
CA PRO A 96 6.87 18.31 17.74
C PRO A 96 6.41 18.43 16.28
N ASN A 97 5.43 19.29 15.99
CA ASN A 97 4.91 19.51 14.63
C ASN A 97 5.73 20.55 13.84
N LEU A 98 6.73 21.17 14.47
CA LEU A 98 7.58 22.18 13.85
C LEU A 98 9.00 21.64 13.71
N LEU A 99 9.51 21.58 12.48
CA LEU A 99 10.91 21.24 12.23
C LEU A 99 11.81 22.39 12.69
N SER A 100 12.90 22.06 13.37
CA SER A 100 13.89 23.04 13.81
C SER A 100 14.68 23.62 12.64
N VAL A 101 15.14 24.86 12.79
CA VAL A 101 16.03 25.54 11.83
C VAL A 101 17.40 25.77 12.45
N ASP A 102 18.43 25.87 11.62
CA ASP A 102 19.82 25.87 12.09
C ASP A 102 20.20 27.14 12.89
N ASN A 103 19.90 28.32 12.33
CA ASN A 103 20.47 29.59 12.82
C ASN A 103 19.45 30.51 13.52
N ALA A 104 18.18 30.44 13.14
CA ALA A 104 17.14 31.29 13.72
C ALA A 104 16.56 30.67 14.99
N LYS A 105 16.16 31.50 15.95
CA LYS A 105 15.56 31.07 17.22
C LYS A 105 14.12 31.53 17.30
N GLY A 106 13.29 30.78 18.05
CA GLY A 106 11.89 31.12 18.27
C GLY A 106 10.96 30.84 17.08
N VAL A 107 11.46 30.16 16.06
CA VAL A 107 10.72 29.78 14.85
C VAL A 107 11.00 28.32 14.49
N GLY A 108 10.09 27.72 13.73
CA GLY A 108 10.25 26.40 13.12
C GLY A 108 9.53 26.34 11.78
N ILE A 109 9.71 25.25 11.04
CA ILE A 109 9.03 25.00 9.77
C ILE A 109 7.83 24.09 10.02
N GLU A 110 6.65 24.58 9.66
CA GLU A 110 5.43 23.78 9.56
C GLU A 110 5.27 23.26 8.13
N ILE A 111 4.85 22.00 7.98
CA ILE A 111 4.55 21.39 6.69
C ILE A 111 3.07 21.07 6.65
N LEU A 112 2.42 21.55 5.60
CA LEU A 112 0.99 21.39 5.39
C LEU A 112 0.72 20.50 4.18
N THR A 113 -0.34 19.71 4.25
CA THR A 113 -0.98 19.08 3.11
C THR A 113 -1.64 20.13 2.21
N ASN A 114 -2.08 19.73 1.03
CA ASN A 114 -2.77 20.62 0.09
C ASN A 114 -4.13 21.15 0.60
N ASP A 115 -4.73 20.50 1.60
CA ASP A 115 -5.92 20.97 2.33
C ASP A 115 -5.58 21.74 3.61
N GLU A 116 -4.35 22.27 3.70
CA GLU A 116 -3.86 23.13 4.79
C GLU A 116 -3.91 22.47 6.18
N LYS A 117 -3.77 21.15 6.24
CA LYS A 117 -3.61 20.42 7.50
C LYS A 117 -2.14 20.14 7.75
N ILE A 118 -1.75 20.18 9.02
CA ILE A 118 -0.42 19.73 9.43
C ILE A 118 -0.28 18.25 9.07
N VAL A 119 0.83 17.90 8.40
CA VAL A 119 1.18 16.52 8.02
C VAL A 119 1.43 15.65 9.25
#